data_AF-A0AA39YFZ6-F1
#
_entry.id   AF-A0AA39YFZ6-F1
#
_cell.length_a   1.000
_cell.length_b   1.000
_cell.length_c   1.000
_cell.angle_alpha   90.00
_cell.angle_beta   90.00
_cell.angle_gamma   90.00
#
_symmetry.space_group_name_H-M   'P 1'
#
loop_
_entity.id
_entity.type
_entity.pdbx_description
1 polymer ?
#
loop_
_entity_poly.entity_id
_entity_poly.type
_entity_poly.pdbx_seq_one_letter_code
_entity_poly.pdbx_strand_id
1 'polypeptide(L)'
;MGLLRGLKGYESLLEKAKILYRDISIGNVLLNNIEDDGFLINVDLAIKTDREEAFGAPSKTGTKVFMAIGALYGEDYSFMHDLESFFWLLFWICTH
;
A
#
# COMPACT_ATOMS: atom_id res chain seq x y z
N MET A 1 18.01 1.52 -1.18
CA MET A 1 17.41 0.60 -0.19
C MET A 1 16.14 1.18 0.46
N GLY A 2 15.70 2.40 0.11
CA GLY A 2 14.48 3.03 0.65
C GLY A 2 13.15 2.28 0.44
N LEU A 3 12.99 1.47 -0.62
CA LEU A 3 11.75 0.70 -0.84
C LEU A 3 11.55 -0.41 0.22
N LEU A 4 12.65 -1.04 0.65
CA LEU A 4 12.65 -1.98 1.77
C LEU A 4 12.22 -1.29 3.07
N ARG A 5 12.59 -0.01 3.23
CA ARG A 5 12.18 0.77 4.40
C ARG A 5 10.72 1.21 4.34
N GLY A 6 10.22 1.54 3.15
CA GLY A 6 8.78 1.73 2.93
C GLY A 6 7.97 0.47 3.31
N LEU A 7 8.49 -0.72 2.99
CA LEU A 7 7.87 -1.99 3.38
C LEU A 7 7.92 -2.23 4.90
N LYS A 8 9.02 -1.87 5.58
CA LYS A 8 9.09 -1.88 7.05
C LYS A 8 8.12 -0.87 7.69
N GLY A 9 7.95 0.30 7.07
CA GLY A 9 6.95 1.29 7.48
C GLY A 9 5.53 0.72 7.38
N TYR A 10 5.23 0.03 6.28
CA TYR A 10 3.98 -0.70 6.10
C TYR A 10 3.77 -1.78 7.16
N GLU A 11 4.78 -2.61 7.41
CA GLU A 11 4.76 -3.64 8.46
C GLU A 11 4.41 -3.03 9.83
N SER A 12 5.03 -1.89 10.18
CA SER A 12 4.69 -1.19 11.42
C SER A 12 3.25 -0.65 11.45
N LEU A 13 2.69 -0.22 10.32
CA LEU A 13 1.28 0.20 10.23
C LEU A 13 0.33 -1.00 10.43
N LEU A 14 0.64 -2.12 9.79
CA LEU A 14 -0.15 -3.34 9.90
C LEU A 14 -0.13 -3.90 11.32
N GLU A 15 1.06 -4.01 11.93
CA GLU A 15 1.22 -4.65 13.23
C GLU A 15 0.73 -3.78 14.39
N LYS A 16 1.14 -2.50 14.41
CA LYS A 16 0.92 -1.61 15.56
C LYS A 16 -0.37 -0.81 15.45
N ALA A 17 -0.70 -0.33 14.25
CA ALA A 17 -1.86 0.52 14.03
C ALA A 17 -3.08 -0.26 13.51
N LYS A 18 -2.89 -1.52 13.10
CA LYS A 18 -3.95 -2.37 12.52
C LYS A 18 -4.55 -1.72 11.27
N ILE A 19 -3.69 -1.17 10.39
CA ILE A 19 -4.10 -0.43 9.19
C ILE A 19 -3.66 -1.16 7.91
N LEU A 20 -4.58 -1.28 6.95
CA LEU A 20 -4.32 -1.59 5.55
C LEU A 20 -4.19 -0.29 4.76
N TYR A 21 -3.23 -0.20 3.86
CA TYR A 21 -2.82 1.08 3.29
C TYR A 21 -3.56 1.44 1.99
N ARG A 22 -3.83 0.45 1.13
CA ARG A 22 -4.72 0.53 -0.04
C ARG A 22 -4.31 1.41 -1.23
N ASP A 23 -3.24 2.18 -1.12
CA ASP A 23 -2.80 3.07 -2.21
C ASP A 23 -1.28 3.12 -2.39
N ILE A 24 -0.63 1.95 -2.36
CA ILE A 24 0.80 1.85 -2.71
C ILE A 24 0.98 2.26 -4.17
N SER A 25 1.75 3.31 -4.40
CA SER A 25 2.02 3.87 -5.73
C SER A 25 3.31 4.68 -5.73
N ILE A 26 3.86 4.97 -6.91
CA ILE A 26 5.07 5.80 -7.02
C ILE A 26 4.91 7.21 -6.43
N GLY A 27 3.68 7.75 -6.42
CA GLY A 27 3.38 9.07 -5.86
C GLY A 27 3.19 9.08 -4.34
N ASN A 28 2.94 7.92 -3.74
CA ASN A 28 2.64 7.81 -2.31
C ASN A 28 3.79 7.18 -1.49
N VAL A 29 4.86 6.73 -2.16
CA VAL A 29 6.07 6.24 -1.51
C VAL A 29 7.19 7.27 -1.64
N LEU A 30 7.47 7.99 -0.56
CA LEU A 30 8.61 8.90 -0.50
C LEU A 30 9.88 8.12 -0.17
N LEU A 31 10.91 8.28 -0.99
CA LEU A 31 12.24 7.71 -0.76
C LEU A 31 13.22 8.81 -0.37
N ASN A 32 13.86 8.66 0.78
CA ASN A 32 14.95 9.52 1.20
C ASN A 32 16.29 8.88 0.80
N ASN A 33 16.94 9.44 -0.21
CA ASN A 33 18.21 8.93 -0.73
C ASN A 33 19.43 9.28 0.15
N ILE A 34 19.29 10.23 1.09
CA ILE A 34 20.38 10.67 1.96
C ILE A 34 20.52 9.72 3.15
N GLU A 35 19.40 9.39 3.78
CA GLU A 35 19.34 8.49 4.96
C GLU A 35 18.99 7.05 4.59
N ASP A 36 18.76 6.80 3.29
CA ASP A 36 18.30 5.52 2.75
C ASP A 36 17.00 5.05 3.43
N ASP A 37 16.12 6.01 3.70
CA ASP A 37 14.82 5.84 4.36
C ASP A 37 13.67 5.86 3.34
N GLY A 38 12.48 5.44 3.77
CA GLY A 38 11.28 5.40 2.95
C GLY A 38 10.02 5.55 3.79
N PHE A 39 9.07 6.36 3.31
CA PHE A 39 7.84 6.69 4.03
C PHE A 39 6.62 6.54 3.12
N LEU A 40 5.54 6.02 3.70
CA LEU A 40 4.22 5.99 3.09
C LEU A 40 3.45 7.27 3.47
N ILE A 41 2.96 8.00 2.47
CA ILE A 41 2.17 9.23 2.66
C ILE A 41 0.73 9.04 2.18
N ASN A 42 -0.17 10.02 2.31
CA ASN A 42 -1.51 9.93 1.74
C ASN A 42 -2.30 8.68 2.21
N VAL A 43 -2.74 8.71 3.47
CA VAL A 43 -3.48 7.61 4.13
C VAL A 43 -4.99 7.74 4.00
N ASP A 44 -5.49 8.54 3.05
CA ASP A 44 -6.92 8.83 2.90
C ASP A 44 -7.74 7.59 2.49
N LEU A 45 -7.10 6.63 1.82
CA LEU A 45 -7.70 5.35 1.45
C LEU A 45 -7.43 4.23 2.47
N ALA A 46 -6.64 4.51 3.51
CA ALA A 46 -6.27 3.52 4.50
C ALA A 46 -7.46 3.13 5.39
N ILE A 47 -7.52 1.86 5.79
CA ILE A 47 -8.62 1.31 6.59
C ILE A 47 -8.09 0.49 7.75
N LYS A 48 -8.86 0.38 8.83
CA LYS A 48 -8.52 -0.55 9.91
C LYS A 48 -8.84 -2.00 9.54
N THR A 49 -8.02 -2.93 10.01
CA THR A 49 -8.21 -4.38 9.81
C THR A 49 -9.34 -4.96 10.66
N ASP A 50 -9.69 -4.30 11.76
CA ASP A 50 -10.69 -4.74 12.75
C ASP A 50 -12.07 -4.06 12.57
N ARG A 51 -12.29 -3.38 11.45
CA ARG A 51 -13.59 -2.74 11.19
C ARG A 51 -14.69 -3.79 11.05
N GLU A 52 -15.79 -3.59 11.78
CA GLU A 52 -16.94 -4.51 11.78
C GLU A 52 -17.67 -4.54 10.44
N GLU A 53 -17.62 -3.45 9.66
CA GLU A 53 -18.25 -3.35 8.34
C GLU A 53 -17.41 -2.49 7.38
N ALA A 54 -17.50 -2.76 6.07
CA ALA A 54 -16.80 -2.03 5.01
C ALA A 54 -17.47 -0.68 4.70
N PHE A 55 -17.67 0.19 5.70
CA PHE A 55 -18.17 1.54 5.45
C PHE A 55 -17.03 2.46 5.01
N GLY A 56 -17.07 2.91 3.75
CA GLY A 56 -16.40 4.14 3.36
C GLY A 56 -15.68 4.17 2.02
N ALA A 57 -15.16 3.04 1.51
CA ALA A 57 -14.40 3.06 0.25
C ALA A 57 -14.67 1.82 -0.60
N PRO A 58 -15.13 1.98 -1.86
CA PRO A 58 -15.28 0.87 -2.80
C PRO A 58 -14.04 -0.01 -2.85
N SER A 59 -14.19 -1.31 -3.12
CA SER A 59 -13.06 -2.25 -3.26
C SER A 59 -12.05 -1.82 -4.33
N LYS A 60 -12.48 -0.98 -5.30
CA LYS A 60 -11.71 -0.53 -6.46
C LYS A 60 -11.13 0.89 -6.36
N THR A 61 -11.01 1.45 -5.15
CA THR A 61 -10.32 2.74 -4.92
C THR A 61 -8.81 2.56 -4.78
N GLY A 62 -8.03 3.52 -5.30
CA GLY A 62 -6.57 3.50 -5.29
C GLY A 62 -5.99 3.62 -6.71
N THR A 63 -4.67 3.60 -6.80
CA THR A 63 -3.97 3.75 -8.08
C THR A 63 -4.02 2.46 -8.90
N LYS A 64 -4.94 2.38 -9.87
CA LYS A 64 -5.28 1.14 -10.62
C LYS A 64 -4.08 0.35 -11.20
N VAL A 65 -3.03 1.01 -11.66
CA VAL A 65 -1.86 0.34 -12.26
C VAL A 65 -1.03 -0.43 -11.21
N PHE A 66 -1.12 -0.05 -9.94
CA PHE A 66 -0.46 -0.74 -8.83
C PHE A 66 -1.42 -1.61 -8.02
N MET A 67 -2.71 -1.62 -8.36
CA MET A 67 -3.72 -2.32 -7.57
C MET A 67 -3.62 -3.83 -7.79
N ALA A 68 -3.73 -4.58 -6.69
CA ALA A 68 -3.79 -6.03 -6.74
C ALA A 68 -4.94 -6.55 -7.60
N ILE A 69 -4.73 -7.67 -8.29
CA ILE A 69 -5.72 -8.26 -9.19
C ILE A 69 -7.03 -8.59 -8.45
N GLY A 70 -6.94 -9.21 -7.26
CA GLY A 70 -8.11 -9.53 -6.43
C GLY A 70 -8.93 -8.29 -6.07
N ALA A 71 -8.26 -7.20 -5.67
CA ALA A 71 -8.90 -5.92 -5.38
C ALA A 71 -9.61 -5.31 -6.61
N LEU A 72 -9.05 -5.47 -7.82
CA LEU A 72 -9.70 -5.04 -9.07
C LEU A 72 -10.97 -5.85 -9.38
N TYR A 73 -11.00 -7.14 -9.03
CA TYR A 73 -12.19 -7.98 -9.13
C TYR A 73 -13.21 -7.73 -8.02
N GLY A 74 -12.81 -6.98 -6.99
CA GLY A 74 -13.68 -6.58 -5.89
C GLY A 74 -13.65 -7.55 -4.71
N GLU A 75 -12.59 -8.35 -4.59
CA GLU A 75 -12.33 -9.14 -3.39
C GLU A 75 -12.17 -8.24 -2.16
N ASP A 76 -12.45 -8.79 -1.00
CA ASP A 76 -12.28 -8.09 0.27
C ASP A 76 -10.81 -7.73 0.47
N TYR A 77 -10.57 -6.46 0.77
CA TYR A 77 -9.21 -5.94 0.84
C TYR A 77 -8.46 -6.54 2.03
N SER A 78 -7.32 -7.18 1.77
CA SER A 78 -6.43 -7.75 2.79
C SER A 78 -5.00 -7.21 2.64
N PHE A 79 -4.14 -7.46 3.62
CA PHE A 79 -2.73 -7.05 3.56
C PHE A 79 -1.98 -7.65 2.36
N MET A 80 -2.42 -8.80 1.84
CA MET A 80 -1.83 -9.41 0.65
C MET A 80 -1.95 -8.50 -0.57
N HIS A 81 -3.02 -7.70 -0.67
CA HIS A 81 -3.19 -6.76 -1.75
C HIS A 81 -2.21 -5.59 -1.68
N ASP A 82 -1.86 -5.12 -0.47
CA ASP A 82 -0.81 -4.11 -0.32
C ASP A 82 0.56 -4.68 -0.72
N LEU A 83 0.85 -5.94 -0.36
CA LEU A 83 2.08 -6.63 -0.76
C LEU A 83 2.18 -6.84 -2.28
N GLU A 84 1.08 -7.22 -2.93
CA GLU A 84 1.03 -7.31 -4.41
C GLU A 84 1.24 -5.92 -5.04
N SER A 85 0.71 -4.86 -4.43
CA SER A 85 0.92 -3.50 -4.90
C SER A 85 2.40 -3.06 -4.77
N PHE A 86 3.11 -3.48 -3.72
CA PHE A 86 4.56 -3.31 -3.61
C PHE A 86 5.32 -4.05 -4.72
N PHE A 87 4.87 -5.24 -5.11
CA PHE A 87 5.44 -5.96 -6.25
C PHE A 87 5.27 -5.18 -7.55
N TRP A 88 4.07 -4.66 -7.82
CA TRP A 88 3.81 -3.83 -9.01
C TRP A 88 4.64 -2.54 -9.03
N LEU A 89 4.83 -1.91 -7.86
CA LEU A 89 5.71 -0.74 -7.73
C LEU A 89 7.16 -1.07 -8.04
N LEU A 90 7.68 -2.19 -7.51
CA LEU A 90 9.03 -2.64 -7.81
C LEU A 90 9.20 -2.93 -9.30
N PHE A 91 8.24 -3.64 -9.89
CA PHE A 91 8.25 -3.93 -11.33
C PHE A 91 8.28 -2.65 -12.17
N TRP A 92 7.48 -1.65 -11.81
CA TRP A 92 7.45 -0.35 -12.47
C TRP A 92 8.82 0.34 -12.44
N ILE A 93 9.45 0.41 -11.26
CA ILE A 93 10.78 1.03 -11.08
C ILE A 93 11.88 0.28 -11.83
N CYS A 94 11.76 -1.05 -11.98
CA CYS A 94 12.74 -1.83 -12.72
C CYS A 94 12.59 -1.72 -14.25
N THR A 95 11.45 -1.25 -14.74
CA THR A 95 11.12 -1.22 -16.17
C THR A 95 11.05 0.17 -16.77
N HIS A 96 11.09 1.22 -15.94
CA HIS A 96 11.03 2.64 -16.32
C HIS A 96 12.14 3.41 -15.61
#